data_AF-A0A024SE29-F1
#
_entry.id   AF-A0A024SE29-F1
#
_cell.length_a   1.000
_cell.length_b   1.000
_cell.length_c   1.000
_cell.angle_alpha   90.00
_cell.angle_beta   90.00
_cell.angle_gamma   90.00
#
_symmetry.space_group_name_H-M   'P 1'
#
loop_
_entity.id
_entity.type
_entity.pdbx_description
1 polymer ?
#
loop_
_entity_poly.entity_id
_entity_poly.type
_entity_poly.pdbx_seq_one_letter_code
_entity_poly.pdbx_strand_id
1 'polypeptide(L)'
;MTVIDVLPQTQRALKIVGPNAVSVNAAAPLPDIEPTDVLVRVVCVSINPVDGKAADMSPQLGATSGTDFSGVVVALGADVEADNWREANTMKPVRIGDRVFGGIFGNDPLRPHNGAFADYVAVPARLVWHIPTGTDFATAATMGAAIATVGLSLFNYLGLPLPSKSKAGLPVVTTCSAASSTNVLQLGAEAWFDYKSPTCGADIREHTNDSLAFALDCITDTASMGICYEALGSAGGRYVALDAFPVRGHTRRSVVPEWVCTPTQFGKAIRWTPPYDLEPRPYDLKCAELWYVVAQRLIDEGLIASHPLEKRNGGLSAVPEGMEEVRRGQIKGKKLVYTILDSEPIAVSA
;
A
#
# COMPACT_ATOMS: atom_id res chain seq x y z
N MET A 1 -26.13 23.51 -6.16
CA MET A 1 -26.12 22.29 -6.98
C MET A 1 -25.09 22.47 -8.08
N THR A 2 -23.90 21.92 -7.86
CA THR A 2 -23.01 21.41 -8.91
C THR A 2 -22.19 20.30 -8.26
N VAL A 3 -22.94 19.34 -7.73
CA VAL A 3 -22.50 17.94 -7.69
C VAL A 3 -22.25 17.56 -9.15
N ILE A 4 -21.35 16.63 -9.45
CA ILE A 4 -21.27 16.08 -10.80
C ILE A 4 -22.62 15.38 -11.04
N ASP A 5 -23.61 16.09 -11.59
CA ASP A 5 -25.01 15.62 -11.64
C ASP A 5 -25.16 14.39 -12.53
N VAL A 6 -24.18 14.09 -13.37
CA VAL A 6 -24.09 12.84 -14.12
C VAL A 6 -22.63 12.40 -14.21
N LEU A 7 -22.28 11.29 -13.55
CA LEU A 7 -20.99 10.62 -13.77
C LEU A 7 -20.88 10.19 -15.24
N PRO A 8 -19.68 10.24 -15.85
CA PRO A 8 -19.51 9.77 -17.21
C PRO A 8 -19.85 8.27 -17.31
N GLN A 9 -20.25 7.82 -18.49
CA GLN A 9 -20.57 6.40 -18.73
C GLN A 9 -19.31 5.53 -18.85
N THR A 10 -18.20 6.15 -19.26
CA THR A 10 -16.91 5.48 -19.43
C THR A 10 -15.78 6.36 -18.90
N GLN A 11 -14.60 5.75 -18.74
CA GLN A 11 -13.38 6.37 -18.26
C GLN A 11 -12.16 5.82 -18.99
N ARG A 12 -11.04 6.53 -18.87
CA ARG A 12 -9.73 5.95 -19.20
C ARG A 12 -9.28 5.05 -18.05
N ALA A 13 -8.78 3.88 -18.38
CA ALA A 13 -8.23 2.94 -17.43
C ALA A 13 -7.08 2.14 -18.04
N LEU A 14 -6.06 1.84 -17.25
CA LEU A 14 -4.98 0.97 -17.62
C LEU A 14 -5.42 -0.48 -17.36
N LYS A 15 -5.64 -1.24 -18.43
CA LYS A 15 -6.20 -2.59 -18.39
C LYS A 15 -5.12 -3.63 -18.56
N ILE A 16 -5.23 -4.74 -17.83
CA ILE A 16 -4.43 -5.94 -18.10
C ILE A 16 -4.87 -6.53 -19.44
N VAL A 17 -3.93 -6.72 -20.35
CA VAL A 17 -4.16 -7.31 -21.69
C VAL A 17 -3.36 -8.59 -21.94
N GLY A 18 -2.53 -8.98 -20.97
CA GLY A 18 -1.77 -10.23 -20.98
C GLY A 18 -0.79 -10.31 -19.81
N PRO A 19 -0.07 -11.42 -19.66
CA PRO A 19 1.02 -11.53 -18.70
C PRO A 19 2.05 -10.43 -18.93
N ASN A 20 2.38 -9.65 -17.89
CA ASN A 20 3.25 -8.47 -17.96
C ASN A 20 2.79 -7.38 -18.95
N ALA A 21 1.54 -7.40 -19.40
CA ALA A 21 1.07 -6.50 -20.45
C ALA A 21 -0.15 -5.70 -20.01
N VAL A 22 -0.01 -4.39 -20.08
CA VAL A 22 -1.07 -3.42 -19.78
C VAL A 22 -1.23 -2.41 -20.90
N SER A 23 -2.45 -1.95 -21.16
CA SER A 23 -2.72 -0.92 -22.14
C SER A 23 -3.82 0.03 -21.68
N VAL A 24 -3.77 1.28 -22.15
CA VAL A 24 -4.82 2.25 -21.86
C VAL A 24 -6.04 1.91 -22.71
N ASN A 25 -7.17 1.67 -22.05
CA ASN A 25 -8.48 1.69 -22.67
C ASN A 25 -9.11 3.07 -22.42
N ALA A 26 -9.44 3.80 -23.48
CA ALA A 26 -9.98 5.16 -23.39
C ALA A 26 -11.49 5.21 -23.03
N ALA A 27 -12.19 4.08 -23.08
CA ALA A 27 -13.63 3.98 -22.86
C ALA A 27 -13.99 2.74 -22.01
N ALA A 28 -13.23 2.51 -20.94
CA ALA A 28 -13.53 1.46 -19.98
C ALA A 28 -14.77 1.81 -19.12
N PRO A 29 -15.51 0.81 -18.60
CA PRO A 29 -16.56 1.07 -17.62
C PRO A 29 -16.02 1.74 -16.35
N LEU A 30 -16.87 2.51 -15.68
CA LEU A 30 -16.62 2.96 -14.30
C LEU A 30 -16.63 1.76 -13.35
N PRO A 31 -15.95 1.83 -12.18
CA PRO A 31 -16.12 0.81 -11.16
C PRO A 31 -17.53 0.88 -10.57
N ASP A 32 -18.07 -0.29 -10.19
CA ASP A 32 -19.27 -0.34 -9.35
C ASP A 32 -18.99 0.32 -8.00
N ILE A 33 -19.91 1.17 -7.54
CA ILE A 33 -19.86 1.80 -6.21
C ILE A 33 -20.67 0.92 -5.27
N GLU A 34 -20.01 0.22 -4.36
CA GLU A 34 -20.71 -0.52 -3.31
C GLU A 34 -21.36 0.43 -2.30
N PRO A 35 -22.37 -0.02 -1.51
CA PRO A 35 -23.07 0.85 -0.57
C PRO A 35 -22.16 1.60 0.41
N THR A 36 -21.02 1.00 0.78
CA THR A 36 -20.04 1.58 1.72
C THR A 36 -18.84 2.25 1.03
N ASP A 37 -18.81 2.28 -0.29
CA ASP A 37 -17.72 2.88 -1.05
C ASP A 37 -17.92 4.40 -1.24
N VAL A 38 -16.81 5.11 -1.41
CA VAL A 38 -16.79 6.42 -2.05
C VAL A 38 -16.15 6.31 -3.42
N LEU A 39 -16.66 7.07 -4.39
CA LEU A 39 -16.04 7.20 -5.71
C LEU A 39 -15.11 8.41 -5.71
N VAL A 40 -13.85 8.20 -6.09
CA VAL A 40 -12.81 9.22 -6.16
C VAL A 40 -12.43 9.46 -7.60
N ARG A 41 -12.49 10.72 -8.04
CA ARG A 41 -11.88 11.19 -9.30
C ARG A 41 -10.38 11.35 -9.07
N VAL A 42 -9.60 10.50 -9.72
CA VAL A 42 -8.17 10.37 -9.47
C VAL A 42 -7.42 11.54 -10.10
N VAL A 43 -6.53 12.15 -9.31
CA VAL A 43 -5.62 13.23 -9.73
C VAL A 43 -4.24 12.68 -10.03
N CYS A 44 -3.67 11.95 -9.07
CA CYS A 44 -2.35 11.33 -9.19
C CYS A 44 -2.39 9.85 -8.82
N VAL A 45 -1.56 9.05 -9.49
CA VAL A 45 -1.30 7.64 -9.18
C VAL A 45 0.18 7.41 -8.91
N SER A 46 0.49 6.39 -8.13
CA SER A 46 1.87 5.99 -7.86
C SER A 46 2.10 4.51 -8.13
N ILE A 47 3.30 4.16 -8.57
CA ILE A 47 3.66 2.79 -8.93
C ILE A 47 4.21 2.05 -7.72
N ASN A 48 3.71 0.84 -7.51
CA ASN A 48 4.22 -0.14 -6.56
C ASN A 48 4.75 -1.38 -7.30
N PRO A 49 5.70 -2.13 -6.71
CA PRO A 49 6.15 -3.39 -7.29
C PRO A 49 5.01 -4.40 -7.54
N VAL A 50 3.97 -4.39 -6.69
CA VAL A 50 2.81 -5.28 -6.82
C VAL A 50 2.04 -5.05 -8.12
N ASP A 51 2.03 -3.83 -8.67
CA ASP A 51 1.29 -3.53 -9.90
C ASP A 51 1.84 -4.33 -11.09
N GLY A 52 3.18 -4.43 -11.18
CA GLY A 52 3.84 -5.26 -12.19
C GLY A 52 3.78 -6.76 -11.87
N LYS A 53 4.05 -7.13 -10.61
CA LYS A 53 4.03 -8.52 -10.14
C LYS A 53 2.65 -9.18 -10.34
N ALA A 54 1.57 -8.49 -10.00
CA ALA A 54 0.21 -9.02 -10.15
C ALA A 54 -0.17 -9.19 -11.63
N ALA A 55 0.23 -8.24 -12.49
CA ALA A 55 0.02 -8.34 -13.94
C ALA A 55 0.83 -9.50 -14.58
N ASP A 56 1.92 -9.95 -13.95
CA ASP A 56 2.70 -11.11 -14.38
C ASP A 56 2.12 -12.43 -13.86
N MET A 57 1.99 -12.53 -12.53
CA MET A 57 1.75 -13.80 -11.84
C MET A 57 0.26 -14.16 -11.76
N SER A 58 -0.63 -13.18 -11.91
CA SER A 58 -2.09 -13.37 -11.82
C SER A 58 -2.84 -12.47 -12.81
N PRO A 59 -2.51 -12.51 -14.12
CA PRO A 59 -3.09 -11.60 -15.10
C PRO A 59 -4.59 -11.83 -15.25
N GLN A 60 -5.41 -10.83 -14.92
CA GLN A 60 -6.84 -10.86 -15.20
C GLN A 60 -7.18 -9.98 -16.38
N LEU A 61 -7.37 -10.59 -17.56
CA LEU A 61 -7.64 -9.87 -18.79
C LEU A 61 -8.85 -8.94 -18.64
N GLY A 62 -8.67 -7.67 -18.98
CA GLY A 62 -9.69 -6.62 -18.86
C GLY A 62 -9.81 -5.98 -17.47
N ALA A 63 -9.10 -6.50 -16.46
CA ALA A 63 -9.08 -5.90 -15.14
C ALA A 63 -8.34 -4.56 -15.13
N THR A 64 -8.82 -3.59 -14.35
CA THR A 64 -8.10 -2.32 -14.12
C THR A 64 -6.90 -2.56 -13.20
N SER A 65 -5.72 -2.10 -13.61
CA SER A 65 -4.49 -2.20 -12.82
C SER A 65 -4.33 -1.06 -11.81
N GLY A 66 -3.32 -1.16 -10.96
CA GLY A 66 -2.88 -0.08 -10.08
C GLY A 66 -3.44 -0.12 -8.68
N THR A 67 -2.57 0.18 -7.72
CA THR A 67 -2.89 0.17 -6.29
C THR A 67 -3.10 1.58 -5.73
N ASP A 68 -2.18 2.51 -5.97
CA ASP A 68 -2.15 3.79 -5.28
C ASP A 68 -2.78 4.94 -6.05
N PHE A 69 -3.60 5.73 -5.35
CA PHE A 69 -4.22 6.93 -5.88
C PHE A 69 -4.26 8.07 -4.87
N SER A 70 -4.44 9.27 -5.39
CA SER A 70 -4.96 10.42 -4.66
C SER A 70 -5.93 11.19 -5.57
N GLY A 71 -6.95 11.80 -5.00
CA GLY A 71 -7.98 12.47 -5.79
C GLY A 71 -9.06 13.14 -4.96
N VAL A 72 -10.18 13.44 -5.62
CA VAL A 72 -11.32 14.14 -5.02
C VAL A 72 -12.52 13.23 -4.99
N VAL A 73 -13.22 13.14 -3.86
CA VAL A 73 -14.47 12.37 -3.75
C VAL A 73 -15.56 13.03 -4.59
N VAL A 74 -16.23 12.27 -5.44
CA VAL A 74 -17.25 12.77 -6.38
C VAL A 74 -18.62 12.11 -6.23
N ALA A 75 -18.69 10.94 -5.60
CA ALA A 75 -19.94 10.26 -5.26
C ALA A 75 -19.76 9.40 -4.00
N LEU A 76 -20.88 9.10 -3.33
CA LEU A 76 -20.93 8.27 -2.14
C LEU A 76 -21.86 7.09 -2.41
N GLY A 77 -21.52 5.91 -1.88
CA GLY A 77 -22.42 4.77 -1.79
C GLY A 77 -23.57 5.06 -0.83
N ALA A 78 -24.66 4.30 -0.98
CA ALA A 78 -25.93 4.56 -0.29
C ALA A 78 -25.85 4.54 1.25
N ASP A 79 -24.88 3.82 1.82
CA ASP A 79 -24.74 3.64 3.27
C ASP A 79 -23.70 4.58 3.90
N VAL A 80 -22.88 5.26 3.09
CA VAL A 80 -21.74 6.06 3.59
C VAL A 80 -22.17 7.19 4.52
N GLU A 81 -23.25 7.90 4.19
CA GLU A 81 -23.73 9.01 5.03
C GLU A 81 -24.36 8.54 6.35
N ALA A 82 -24.92 7.32 6.38
CA ALA A 82 -25.54 6.75 7.57
C ALA A 82 -24.51 6.03 8.49
N ASP A 83 -23.36 5.63 7.96
CA ASP A 83 -22.31 4.95 8.70
C ASP A 83 -21.51 5.92 9.59
N ASN A 84 -21.89 5.98 10.87
CA ASN A 84 -21.24 6.83 11.88
C ASN A 84 -19.88 6.29 12.39
N TRP A 85 -19.36 5.20 11.84
CA TRP A 85 -18.15 4.55 12.35
C TRP A 85 -16.94 5.48 12.38
N ARG A 86 -16.78 6.34 11.36
CA ARG A 86 -15.67 7.31 11.32
C ARG A 86 -15.72 8.28 12.49
N GLU A 87 -16.89 8.89 12.72
CA GLU A 87 -17.09 9.84 13.82
C GLU A 87 -16.90 9.17 15.17
N ALA A 88 -17.43 7.94 15.33
CA ALA A 88 -17.25 7.14 16.54
C ALA A 88 -15.78 6.80 16.82
N ASN A 89 -14.90 6.84 15.81
CA ASN A 89 -13.46 6.62 15.93
C ASN A 89 -12.63 7.90 15.75
N THR A 90 -13.22 9.09 15.97
CA THR A 90 -12.51 10.39 15.89
C THR A 90 -11.90 10.68 14.51
N MET A 91 -12.46 10.09 13.45
CA MET A 91 -12.11 10.42 12.07
C MET A 91 -13.14 11.39 11.48
N LYS A 92 -12.68 12.30 10.62
CA LYS A 92 -13.56 13.16 9.82
C LYS A 92 -14.45 12.31 8.90
N PRO A 93 -15.77 12.56 8.79
CA PRO A 93 -16.62 11.96 7.75
C PRO A 93 -16.08 12.24 6.35
N VAL A 94 -16.27 11.31 5.41
CA VAL A 94 -15.92 11.54 4.00
C VAL A 94 -17.09 12.18 3.28
N ARG A 95 -16.85 13.27 2.56
CA ARG A 95 -17.87 14.01 1.80
C ARG A 95 -17.45 14.24 0.37
N ILE A 96 -18.41 14.45 -0.52
CA ILE A 96 -18.14 14.92 -1.89
C ILE A 96 -17.32 16.23 -1.81
N GLY A 97 -16.25 16.30 -2.61
CA GLY A 97 -15.28 17.39 -2.62
C GLY A 97 -14.08 17.19 -1.70
N ASP A 98 -14.09 16.18 -0.82
CA ASP A 98 -12.92 15.90 0.01
C ASP A 98 -11.73 15.43 -0.83
N ARG A 99 -10.54 15.95 -0.50
CA ARG A 99 -9.25 15.50 -1.03
C ARG A 99 -8.80 14.27 -0.24
N VAL A 100 -8.61 13.15 -0.93
CA VAL A 100 -8.32 11.86 -0.32
C VAL A 100 -7.21 11.10 -1.04
N PHE A 101 -6.59 10.16 -0.34
CA PHE A 101 -5.65 9.20 -0.92
C PHE A 101 -5.82 7.82 -0.28
N GLY A 102 -5.33 6.79 -0.97
CA GLY A 102 -5.44 5.41 -0.48
C GLY A 102 -4.79 4.42 -1.42
N GLY A 103 -4.90 3.15 -1.03
CA GLY A 103 -4.57 2.00 -1.88
C GLY A 103 -5.83 1.18 -2.13
N ILE A 104 -5.99 0.65 -3.33
CA ILE A 104 -7.07 -0.28 -3.71
C ILE A 104 -6.49 -1.61 -4.22
N PHE A 105 -7.28 -2.66 -4.23
CA PHE A 105 -6.91 -3.92 -4.85
C PHE A 105 -7.01 -3.81 -6.38
N GLY A 106 -5.93 -3.37 -7.04
CA GLY A 106 -5.82 -3.41 -8.49
C GLY A 106 -5.70 -4.85 -9.02
N ASN A 107 -6.10 -5.08 -10.27
CA ASN A 107 -6.13 -6.40 -10.89
C ASN A 107 -7.00 -7.40 -10.09
N ASP A 108 -8.12 -6.93 -9.51
CA ASP A 108 -9.07 -7.75 -8.76
C ASP A 108 -10.01 -8.51 -9.71
N PRO A 109 -9.99 -9.87 -9.73
CA PRO A 109 -10.94 -10.67 -10.51
C PRO A 109 -12.41 -10.46 -10.08
N LEU A 110 -12.66 -10.08 -8.84
CA LEU A 110 -14.01 -9.88 -8.29
C LEU A 110 -14.57 -8.48 -8.55
N ARG A 111 -13.69 -7.49 -8.81
CA ARG A 111 -14.04 -6.11 -9.19
C ARG A 111 -13.21 -5.66 -10.38
N PRO A 112 -13.35 -6.29 -11.56
CA PRO A 112 -12.44 -6.10 -12.71
C PRO A 112 -12.44 -4.67 -13.28
N HIS A 113 -13.39 -3.83 -12.91
CA HIS A 113 -13.42 -2.43 -13.36
C HIS A 113 -12.80 -1.46 -12.35
N ASN A 114 -12.42 -1.93 -11.16
CA ASN A 114 -11.85 -1.12 -10.10
C ASN A 114 -10.34 -1.33 -9.96
N GLY A 115 -9.59 -0.23 -9.93
CA GLY A 115 -8.14 -0.18 -9.82
C GLY A 115 -7.67 1.27 -9.90
N ALA A 116 -6.53 1.61 -9.29
CA ALA A 116 -6.11 3.00 -9.15
C ALA A 116 -5.65 3.64 -10.46
N PHE A 117 -5.17 2.86 -11.43
CA PHE A 117 -4.72 3.39 -12.73
C PHE A 117 -5.91 3.63 -13.66
N ALA A 118 -6.82 4.50 -13.25
CA ALA A 118 -8.01 4.91 -13.98
C ALA A 118 -8.46 6.32 -13.56
N ASP A 119 -9.35 6.96 -14.34
CA ASP A 119 -9.87 8.29 -13.99
C ASP A 119 -10.71 8.26 -12.70
N TYR A 120 -11.33 7.12 -12.38
CA TYR A 120 -12.15 6.93 -11.19
C TYR A 120 -11.82 5.60 -10.49
N VAL A 121 -11.84 5.65 -9.16
CA VAL A 121 -11.64 4.47 -8.29
C VAL A 121 -12.70 4.48 -7.18
N ALA A 122 -13.24 3.31 -6.87
CA ALA A 122 -14.15 3.12 -5.74
C ALA A 122 -13.39 2.49 -4.56
N VAL A 123 -13.54 3.05 -3.37
CA VAL A 123 -12.83 2.59 -2.16
C VAL A 123 -13.77 2.63 -0.95
N PRO A 124 -13.72 1.65 -0.02
CA PRO A 124 -14.54 1.72 1.18
C PRO A 124 -14.28 3.00 1.98
N ALA A 125 -15.34 3.70 2.40
CA ALA A 125 -15.23 4.99 3.10
C ALA A 125 -14.39 4.91 4.38
N ARG A 126 -14.35 3.74 5.04
CA ARG A 126 -13.52 3.48 6.22
C ARG A 126 -12.04 3.28 5.91
N LEU A 127 -11.70 2.91 4.66
CA LEU A 127 -10.34 2.55 4.22
C LEU A 127 -9.77 3.54 3.21
N VAL A 128 -9.95 4.82 3.49
CA VAL A 128 -9.36 5.94 2.73
C VAL A 128 -8.86 7.01 3.71
N TRP A 129 -7.80 7.74 3.37
CA TRP A 129 -7.31 8.84 4.19
C TRP A 129 -7.63 10.19 3.57
N HIS A 130 -7.90 11.19 4.41
CA HIS A 130 -7.94 12.58 4.00
C HIS A 130 -6.51 13.08 3.76
N ILE A 131 -6.31 13.84 2.67
CA ILE A 131 -5.02 14.52 2.43
C ILE A 131 -4.90 15.70 3.41
N PRO A 132 -3.82 15.78 4.21
CA PRO A 132 -3.61 16.92 5.10
C PRO A 132 -3.52 18.26 4.37
N THR A 133 -3.84 19.33 5.10
CA THR A 133 -3.66 20.68 4.59
C THR A 133 -2.18 20.92 4.28
N GLY A 134 -1.89 21.43 3.08
CA GLY A 134 -0.52 21.69 2.62
C GLY A 134 0.16 20.52 1.90
N THR A 135 -0.39 19.30 1.96
CA THR A 135 0.12 18.16 1.19
C THR A 135 -0.50 18.18 -0.22
N ASP A 136 0.33 18.05 -1.26
CA ASP A 136 -0.14 17.95 -2.65
C ASP A 136 -0.59 16.52 -3.02
N PHE A 137 -1.36 16.38 -4.10
CA PHE A 137 -1.85 15.07 -4.56
C PHE A 137 -0.72 14.10 -4.91
N ALA A 138 0.34 14.60 -5.57
CA ALA A 138 1.47 13.76 -5.96
C ALA A 138 2.17 13.14 -4.74
N THR A 139 2.35 13.90 -3.67
CA THR A 139 2.91 13.41 -2.41
C THR A 139 1.99 12.38 -1.77
N ALA A 140 0.70 12.71 -1.64
CA ALA A 140 -0.28 11.81 -1.02
C ALA A 140 -0.44 10.47 -1.77
N ALA A 141 -0.39 10.49 -3.11
CA ALA A 141 -0.48 9.27 -3.94
C ALA A 141 0.64 8.27 -3.63
N THR A 142 1.76 8.67 -3.02
CA THR A 142 2.86 7.73 -2.73
C THR A 142 2.67 6.90 -1.47
N MET A 143 1.63 7.20 -0.67
CA MET A 143 1.54 6.74 0.72
C MET A 143 0.61 5.53 0.92
N GLY A 144 -0.41 5.35 0.07
CA GLY A 144 -1.53 4.42 0.30
C GLY A 144 -1.12 2.99 0.66
N ALA A 145 -0.51 2.29 -0.30
CA ALA A 145 -0.10 0.90 -0.17
C ALA A 145 0.94 0.70 0.95
N ALA A 146 1.86 1.65 1.11
CA ALA A 146 2.90 1.57 2.13
C ALA A 146 2.30 1.64 3.55
N ILE A 147 1.40 2.60 3.80
CA ILE A 147 0.75 2.75 5.11
C ILE A 147 -0.17 1.56 5.40
N ALA A 148 -0.94 1.08 4.42
CA ALA A 148 -1.76 -0.12 4.59
C ALA A 148 -0.90 -1.35 4.94
N THR A 149 0.23 -1.53 4.25
CA THR A 149 1.17 -2.63 4.48
C THR A 149 1.82 -2.56 5.86
N VAL A 150 2.19 -1.36 6.34
CA VAL A 150 2.66 -1.15 7.72
C VAL A 150 1.62 -1.62 8.75
N GLY A 151 0.34 -1.28 8.53
CA GLY A 151 -0.75 -1.67 9.41
C GLY A 151 -0.83 -3.17 9.64
N LEU A 152 -0.91 -3.93 8.55
CA LEU A 152 -1.01 -5.38 8.63
C LEU A 152 0.31 -6.01 9.13
N SER A 153 1.45 -5.63 8.54
CA SER A 153 2.74 -6.23 8.88
C SER A 153 3.11 -6.06 10.35
N LEU A 154 3.01 -4.84 10.89
CA LEU A 154 3.43 -4.56 12.27
C LEU A 154 2.40 -5.02 13.30
N PHE A 155 1.11 -4.73 13.08
CA PHE A 155 0.11 -4.88 14.15
C PHE A 155 -0.64 -6.21 14.08
N ASN A 156 -0.93 -6.71 12.89
CA ASN A 156 -1.61 -8.00 12.73
C ASN A 156 -0.60 -9.17 12.75
N TYR A 157 0.39 -9.12 11.84
CA TYR A 157 1.30 -10.24 11.58
C TYR A 157 2.57 -10.23 12.46
N LEU A 158 3.07 -9.10 12.94
CA LEU A 158 4.06 -9.11 14.04
C LEU A 158 3.40 -9.07 15.41
N GLY A 159 2.12 -8.67 15.49
CA GLY A 159 1.36 -8.64 16.74
C GLY A 159 1.79 -7.52 17.68
N LEU A 160 2.40 -6.48 17.14
CA LEU A 160 2.74 -5.29 17.92
C LEU A 160 1.46 -4.53 18.27
N PRO A 161 1.40 -3.87 19.44
CA PRO A 161 0.28 -3.02 19.76
C PRO A 161 0.21 -1.82 18.80
N LEU A 162 -1.01 -1.40 18.47
CA LEU A 162 -1.23 -0.14 17.77
C LEU A 162 -0.62 1.02 18.57
N PRO A 163 0.05 1.98 17.92
CA PRO A 163 0.77 3.02 18.63
C PRO A 163 -0.19 4.05 19.25
N SER A 164 -0.11 4.21 20.58
CA SER A 164 -0.85 5.25 21.30
C SER A 164 -0.21 6.64 21.14
N LYS A 165 1.06 6.72 20.72
CA LYS A 165 1.87 7.93 20.43
C LYS A 165 2.71 7.73 19.16
N SER A 166 3.51 8.73 18.74
CA SER A 166 4.29 8.72 17.48
C SER A 166 5.27 7.56 17.25
N LYS A 167 5.73 6.87 18.31
CA LYS A 167 6.64 5.73 18.21
C LYS A 167 6.07 4.53 18.95
N ALA A 168 6.15 3.35 18.33
CA ALA A 168 5.83 2.07 18.97
C ALA A 168 6.77 1.75 20.17
N GLY A 169 7.82 2.55 20.38
CA GLY A 169 8.72 2.46 21.53
C GLY A 169 9.76 1.35 21.44
N LEU A 170 9.83 0.65 20.31
CA LEU A 170 10.77 -0.45 20.08
C LEU A 170 12.06 0.06 19.40
N PRO A 171 13.24 -0.36 19.90
CA PRO A 171 14.49 -0.31 19.15
C PRO A 171 14.33 -0.93 17.76
N VAL A 172 14.81 -0.24 16.71
CA VAL A 172 14.76 -0.73 15.34
C VAL A 172 16.17 -0.78 14.77
N VAL A 173 16.59 -1.95 14.33
CA VAL A 173 17.78 -2.12 13.48
C VAL A 173 17.33 -2.43 12.06
N THR A 174 18.12 -2.03 11.07
CA THR A 174 17.78 -2.26 9.65
C THR A 174 18.97 -2.79 8.87
N THR A 175 18.70 -3.50 7.78
CA THR A 175 19.70 -3.81 6.77
C THR A 175 19.52 -2.90 5.57
N CYS A 176 20.59 -2.28 5.06
CA CYS A 176 20.51 -1.44 3.86
C CYS A 176 21.87 -1.33 3.15
N SER A 177 21.89 -0.72 1.97
CA SER A 177 23.16 -0.35 1.35
C SER A 177 23.84 0.79 2.12
N ALA A 178 25.16 0.88 2.07
CA ALA A 178 25.91 1.99 2.68
C ALA A 178 25.43 3.37 2.20
N ALA A 179 25.01 3.49 0.94
CA ALA A 179 24.48 4.73 0.37
C ALA A 179 23.14 5.17 1.00
N SER A 180 22.42 4.26 1.67
CA SER A 180 21.12 4.54 2.32
C SER A 180 21.22 4.71 3.83
N SER A 181 22.40 4.49 4.42
CA SER A 181 22.64 4.46 5.87
C SER A 181 22.21 5.74 6.60
N THR A 182 22.62 6.91 6.10
CA THR A 182 22.24 8.20 6.67
C THR A 182 20.73 8.39 6.70
N ASN A 183 20.04 8.00 5.62
CA ASN A 183 18.60 8.16 5.51
C ASN A 183 17.84 7.27 6.51
N VAL A 184 18.24 6.00 6.66
CA VAL A 184 17.55 5.10 7.60
C VAL A 184 17.73 5.52 9.06
N LEU A 185 18.90 6.07 9.41
CA LEU A 185 19.14 6.64 10.74
C LEU A 185 18.27 7.88 10.98
N GLN A 186 18.13 8.77 9.99
CA GLN A 186 17.24 9.93 10.07
C GLN A 186 15.76 9.54 10.23
N LEU A 187 15.35 8.42 9.63
CA LEU A 187 14.01 7.86 9.77
C LEU A 187 13.77 7.15 11.12
N GLY A 188 14.81 6.98 11.93
CA GLY A 188 14.70 6.48 13.31
C GLY A 188 15.22 5.07 13.55
N ALA A 189 15.96 4.47 12.60
CA ALA A 189 16.74 3.28 12.90
C ALA A 189 17.83 3.61 13.94
N GLU A 190 18.01 2.73 14.92
CA GLU A 190 19.05 2.81 15.95
C GLU A 190 20.42 2.40 15.40
N ALA A 191 20.42 1.36 14.56
CA ALA A 191 21.61 0.89 13.87
C ALA A 191 21.25 0.36 12.47
N TRP A 192 22.25 0.30 11.59
CA TRP A 192 22.12 -0.30 10.27
C TRP A 192 23.28 -1.26 9.98
N PHE A 193 23.01 -2.26 9.15
CA PHE A 193 23.97 -3.28 8.75
C PHE A 193 23.97 -3.43 7.22
N ASP A 194 25.14 -3.65 6.62
CA ASP A 194 25.22 -3.91 5.18
C ASP A 194 24.73 -5.33 4.90
N TYR A 195 23.62 -5.44 4.16
CA TYR A 195 23.02 -6.71 3.78
C TYR A 195 23.94 -7.59 2.91
N LYS A 196 25.01 -7.02 2.34
CA LYS A 196 26.02 -7.76 1.58
C LYS A 196 27.10 -8.37 2.46
N SER A 197 27.16 -8.02 3.74
CA SER A 197 28.10 -8.65 4.66
C SER A 197 27.75 -10.13 4.84
N PRO A 198 28.71 -11.06 4.70
CA PRO A 198 28.45 -12.48 4.94
C PRO A 198 28.11 -12.79 6.41
N THR A 199 28.38 -11.86 7.33
CA THR A 199 28.07 -11.96 8.75
C THR A 199 26.88 -11.09 9.16
N CYS A 200 26.15 -10.49 8.20
CA CYS A 200 25.11 -9.50 8.49
C CYS A 200 24.12 -9.95 9.58
N GLY A 201 23.58 -11.17 9.45
CA GLY A 201 22.63 -11.71 10.44
C GLY A 201 23.29 -11.98 11.79
N ALA A 202 24.49 -12.57 11.79
CA ALA A 202 25.26 -12.82 13.02
C ALA A 202 25.61 -11.53 13.76
N ASP A 203 26.02 -10.48 13.05
CA ASP A 203 26.37 -9.17 13.60
C ASP A 203 25.13 -8.50 14.23
N ILE A 204 23.95 -8.62 13.60
CA ILE A 204 22.69 -8.13 14.17
C ILE A 204 22.35 -8.90 15.45
N ARG A 205 22.51 -10.23 15.43
CA ARG A 205 22.22 -11.07 16.59
C ARG A 205 23.13 -10.75 17.77
N GLU A 206 24.42 -10.51 17.52
CA GLU A 206 25.37 -10.04 18.51
C GLU A 206 24.97 -8.66 19.05
N HIS A 207 24.70 -7.70 18.16
CA HIS A 207 24.28 -6.34 18.53
C HIS A 207 23.02 -6.32 19.40
N THR A 208 22.06 -7.19 19.09
CA THR A 208 20.80 -7.32 19.84
C THR A 208 20.93 -8.24 21.06
N ASN A 209 22.14 -8.64 21.46
CA ASN A 209 22.40 -9.54 22.60
C ASN A 209 21.54 -10.81 22.55
N ASP A 210 21.42 -11.42 21.36
CA ASP A 210 20.63 -12.64 21.13
C ASP A 210 19.13 -12.50 21.46
N SER A 211 18.59 -11.27 21.48
CA SER A 211 17.21 -10.98 21.91
C SER A 211 16.27 -10.47 20.83
N LEU A 212 16.68 -10.44 19.55
CA LEU A 212 15.79 -10.00 18.46
C LEU A 212 14.62 -10.98 18.29
N ALA A 213 13.41 -10.52 18.57
CA ALA A 213 12.19 -11.33 18.56
C ALA A 213 11.30 -11.13 17.32
N PHE A 214 11.54 -10.07 16.55
CA PHE A 214 10.70 -9.68 15.41
C PHE A 214 11.58 -9.36 14.20
N ALA A 215 11.28 -9.95 13.05
CA ALA A 215 11.90 -9.64 11.78
C ALA A 215 10.84 -9.34 10.73
N LEU A 216 10.94 -8.18 10.08
CA LEU A 216 10.13 -7.80 8.92
C LEU A 216 11.01 -7.83 7.67
N ASP A 217 10.76 -8.79 6.77
CA ASP A 217 11.48 -8.94 5.53
C ASP A 217 10.77 -8.21 4.38
N CYS A 218 11.33 -7.05 4.01
CA CYS A 218 10.83 -6.20 2.93
C CYS A 218 11.37 -6.57 1.54
N ILE A 219 12.22 -7.60 1.41
CA ILE A 219 12.80 -8.06 0.15
C ILE A 219 12.20 -9.41 -0.27
N THR A 220 12.09 -10.34 0.69
CA THR A 220 11.43 -11.64 0.52
C THR A 220 12.06 -12.50 -0.58
N ASP A 221 13.35 -12.75 -0.44
CA ASP A 221 14.10 -13.75 -1.20
C ASP A 221 14.85 -14.69 -0.25
N THR A 222 15.52 -15.71 -0.81
CA THR A 222 16.28 -16.67 0.00
C THR A 222 17.39 -16.02 0.83
N ALA A 223 18.02 -14.95 0.32
CA ALA A 223 19.15 -14.31 1.00
C ALA A 223 18.67 -13.45 2.17
N SER A 224 17.66 -12.61 1.95
CA SER A 224 17.01 -11.78 2.96
C SER A 224 16.36 -12.60 4.08
N MET A 225 15.67 -13.69 3.74
CA MET A 225 15.16 -14.64 4.73
C MET A 225 16.29 -15.26 5.55
N GLY A 226 17.41 -15.62 4.91
CA GLY A 226 18.60 -16.14 5.58
C GLY A 226 19.16 -15.16 6.62
N ILE A 227 19.34 -13.89 6.24
CA ILE A 227 19.78 -12.83 7.15
C ILE A 227 18.81 -12.68 8.33
N CYS A 228 17.49 -12.65 8.07
CA CYS A 228 16.49 -12.54 9.13
C CYS A 228 16.55 -13.73 10.12
N TYR A 229 16.69 -14.96 9.62
CA TYR A 229 16.73 -16.16 10.45
C TYR A 229 17.99 -16.27 11.30
N GLU A 230 19.12 -15.79 10.78
CA GLU A 230 20.37 -15.70 11.50
C GLU A 230 20.36 -14.56 12.53
N ALA A 231 19.71 -13.43 12.22
CA ALA A 231 19.55 -12.28 13.12
C ALA A 231 18.64 -12.55 14.32
N LEU A 232 17.57 -13.34 14.14
CA LEU A 232 16.63 -13.67 15.21
C LEU A 232 17.33 -14.39 16.39
N GLY A 233 17.00 -13.98 17.61
CA GLY A 233 17.59 -14.52 18.84
C GLY A 233 17.34 -16.02 19.02
N SER A 234 18.15 -16.72 19.82
CA SER A 234 18.07 -18.18 20.02
C SER A 234 16.71 -18.65 20.51
N ALA A 235 16.04 -17.84 21.34
CA ALA A 235 14.69 -18.07 21.85
C ALA A 235 13.62 -18.17 20.75
N GLY A 236 13.92 -17.71 19.53
CA GLY A 236 12.97 -17.65 18.41
C GLY A 236 12.28 -16.30 18.30
N GLY A 237 11.18 -16.26 17.56
CA GLY A 237 10.49 -15.00 17.28
C GLY A 237 9.49 -15.11 16.14
N ARG A 238 9.02 -13.97 15.65
CA ARG A 238 8.15 -13.87 14.46
C ARG A 238 8.94 -13.32 13.29
N TYR A 239 8.80 -14.00 12.16
CA TYR A 239 9.29 -13.54 10.87
C TYR A 239 8.08 -13.20 10.01
N VAL A 240 8.03 -11.99 9.47
CA VAL A 240 6.95 -11.55 8.58
C VAL A 240 7.57 -11.06 7.29
N ALA A 241 7.18 -11.66 6.16
CA ALA A 241 7.58 -11.23 4.84
C ALA A 241 6.52 -10.34 4.19
N LEU A 242 6.94 -9.44 3.30
CA LEU A 242 6.02 -8.63 2.48
C LEU A 242 5.53 -9.36 1.21
N ASP A 243 5.99 -10.58 0.96
CA ASP A 243 5.54 -11.42 -0.15
C ASP A 243 5.49 -12.90 0.25
N ALA A 244 4.91 -13.75 -0.60
CA ALA A 244 4.96 -15.19 -0.39
C ALA A 244 6.40 -15.71 -0.55
N PHE A 245 6.85 -16.55 0.40
CA PHE A 245 8.19 -17.13 0.41
C PHE A 245 8.15 -18.66 0.40
N PRO A 246 9.20 -19.33 -0.11
CA PRO A 246 9.24 -20.79 -0.12
C PRO A 246 9.39 -21.35 1.30
N VAL A 247 8.48 -22.25 1.70
CA VAL A 247 8.48 -22.91 3.02
C VAL A 247 9.80 -23.64 3.31
N ARG A 248 10.55 -24.08 2.29
CA ARG A 248 11.86 -24.72 2.44
C ARG A 248 12.91 -23.82 3.11
N GLY A 249 12.73 -22.49 3.08
CA GLY A 249 13.61 -21.55 3.79
C GLY A 249 13.38 -21.52 5.31
N HIS A 250 12.26 -22.08 5.80
CA HIS A 250 11.97 -22.14 7.22
C HIS A 250 12.73 -23.28 7.91
N THR A 251 13.83 -22.94 8.57
CA THR A 251 14.77 -23.92 9.18
C THR A 251 14.70 -24.00 10.70
N ARG A 252 14.02 -23.06 11.37
CA ARG A 252 14.00 -22.92 12.83
C ARG A 252 12.59 -23.07 13.39
N ARG A 253 12.31 -24.17 14.09
CA ARG A 253 10.99 -24.43 14.73
C ARG A 253 10.55 -23.37 15.75
N SER A 254 11.49 -22.62 16.34
CA SER A 254 11.18 -21.55 17.30
C SER A 254 10.80 -20.22 16.63
N VAL A 255 10.88 -20.14 15.30
CA VAL A 255 10.45 -18.96 14.53
C VAL A 255 9.07 -19.23 13.96
N VAL A 256 8.13 -18.29 14.09
CA VAL A 256 6.81 -18.36 13.46
C VAL A 256 6.84 -17.51 12.19
N PRO A 257 6.81 -18.11 10.99
CA PRO A 257 6.88 -17.36 9.75
C PRO A 257 5.49 -17.04 9.20
N GLU A 258 5.24 -15.79 8.84
CA GLU A 258 4.02 -15.32 8.19
C GLU A 258 4.37 -14.40 7.01
N TRP A 259 3.39 -14.11 6.15
CA TRP A 259 3.55 -13.12 5.09
C TRP A 259 2.27 -12.31 4.92
N VAL A 260 2.45 -11.07 4.45
CA VAL A 260 1.35 -10.11 4.27
C VAL A 260 0.83 -10.16 2.85
N CYS A 261 -0.49 -10.26 2.70
CA CYS A 261 -1.17 -10.03 1.44
C CYS A 261 -2.06 -8.80 1.59
N THR A 262 -1.54 -7.60 1.36
CA THR A 262 -2.25 -6.34 1.69
C THR A 262 -3.70 -6.23 1.19
N PRO A 263 -4.10 -6.78 0.01
CA PRO A 263 -5.50 -6.77 -0.39
C PRO A 263 -6.49 -7.44 0.57
N THR A 264 -6.04 -8.31 1.48
CA THR A 264 -6.92 -8.92 2.50
C THR A 264 -7.51 -7.89 3.46
N GLN A 265 -6.94 -6.68 3.53
CA GLN A 265 -7.47 -5.56 4.33
C GLN A 265 -8.92 -5.20 3.99
N PHE A 266 -9.40 -5.54 2.78
CA PHE A 266 -10.78 -5.27 2.38
C PHE A 266 -11.78 -6.31 2.92
N GLY A 267 -11.30 -7.34 3.63
CA GLY A 267 -12.14 -8.40 4.20
C GLY A 267 -12.84 -9.27 3.16
N LYS A 268 -12.41 -9.22 1.90
CA LYS A 268 -12.93 -10.01 0.79
C LYS A 268 -11.95 -11.11 0.41
N ALA A 269 -12.47 -12.08 -0.33
CA ALA A 269 -11.65 -13.15 -0.87
C ALA A 269 -10.74 -12.62 -1.98
N ILE A 270 -9.54 -13.16 -2.08
CA ILE A 270 -8.60 -12.90 -3.16
C ILE A 270 -8.63 -14.09 -4.10
N ARG A 271 -8.78 -13.82 -5.41
CA ARG A 271 -8.88 -14.83 -6.47
C ARG A 271 -7.73 -14.75 -7.47
N TRP A 272 -6.55 -14.37 -6.98
CA TRP A 272 -5.29 -14.45 -7.72
C TRP A 272 -4.81 -15.90 -7.85
N THR A 273 -3.80 -16.14 -8.67
CA THR A 273 -3.17 -17.45 -8.80
C THR A 273 -2.55 -17.86 -7.46
N PRO A 274 -2.61 -19.14 -7.06
CA PRO A 274 -1.89 -19.62 -5.88
C PRO A 274 -0.40 -19.23 -5.88
N PRO A 275 0.17 -18.88 -4.71
CA PRO A 275 -0.38 -18.99 -3.36
C PRO A 275 -1.19 -17.77 -2.88
N TYR A 276 -1.56 -16.85 -3.78
CA TYR A 276 -2.23 -15.61 -3.43
C TYR A 276 -3.76 -15.71 -3.41
N ASP A 277 -4.34 -16.85 -3.77
CA ASP A 277 -5.76 -17.12 -3.56
C ASP A 277 -6.04 -17.30 -2.06
N LEU A 278 -6.71 -16.33 -1.47
CA LEU A 278 -6.96 -16.29 -0.03
C LEU A 278 -8.45 -16.14 0.24
N GLU A 279 -8.97 -16.93 1.16
CA GLU A 279 -10.30 -16.70 1.70
C GLU A 279 -10.36 -15.38 2.48
N PRO A 280 -11.56 -14.80 2.67
CA PRO A 280 -11.73 -13.59 3.48
C PRO A 280 -11.00 -13.69 4.82
N ARG A 281 -10.27 -12.62 5.18
CA ARG A 281 -9.59 -12.50 6.48
C ARG A 281 -10.20 -11.35 7.28
N PRO A 282 -11.28 -11.60 8.05
CA PRO A 282 -11.95 -10.55 8.83
C PRO A 282 -11.04 -9.84 9.83
N TYR A 283 -10.02 -10.53 10.37
CA TYR A 283 -9.04 -9.93 11.28
C TYR A 283 -8.15 -8.90 10.59
N ASP A 284 -7.81 -9.10 9.31
CA ASP A 284 -7.03 -8.15 8.52
C ASP A 284 -7.84 -6.87 8.27
N LEU A 285 -9.14 -7.01 7.92
CA LEU A 285 -10.06 -5.88 7.83
C LEU A 285 -10.17 -5.14 9.16
N LYS A 286 -10.34 -5.88 10.27
CA LYS A 286 -10.47 -5.25 11.58
C LYS A 286 -9.22 -4.49 12.00
N CYS A 287 -8.04 -5.06 11.74
CA CYS A 287 -6.76 -4.39 11.97
C CYS A 287 -6.62 -3.15 11.08
N ALA A 288 -7.00 -3.25 9.80
CA ALA A 288 -6.95 -2.13 8.87
C ALA A 288 -7.85 -0.98 9.34
N GLU A 289 -9.11 -1.25 9.67
CA GLU A 289 -10.02 -0.24 10.21
C GLU A 289 -9.40 0.51 11.40
N LEU A 290 -8.87 -0.20 12.40
CA LEU A 290 -8.25 0.44 13.57
C LEU A 290 -6.96 1.18 13.22
N TRP A 291 -6.14 0.63 12.34
CA TRP A 291 -4.90 1.27 11.90
C TRP A 291 -5.17 2.54 11.11
N TYR A 292 -6.19 2.56 10.24
CA TYR A 292 -6.51 3.74 9.42
C TYR A 292 -6.84 4.96 10.28
N VAL A 293 -7.50 4.77 11.43
CA VAL A 293 -7.75 5.81 12.43
C VAL A 293 -6.43 6.38 12.97
N VAL A 294 -5.54 5.49 13.42
CA VAL A 294 -4.25 5.87 14.00
C VAL A 294 -3.35 6.54 12.97
N ALA A 295 -3.28 5.97 11.76
CA ALA A 295 -2.51 6.49 10.64
C ALA A 295 -2.99 7.89 10.24
N GLN A 296 -4.30 8.13 10.13
CA GLN A 296 -4.82 9.47 9.82
C GLN A 296 -4.32 10.50 10.82
N ARG A 297 -4.43 10.21 12.13
CA ARG A 297 -3.93 11.11 13.19
C ARG A 297 -2.43 11.37 13.04
N LEU A 298 -1.62 10.32 12.84
CA LEU A 298 -0.16 10.45 12.71
C LEU A 298 0.23 11.25 11.45
N ILE A 299 -0.53 11.12 10.37
CA ILE A 299 -0.35 11.88 9.13
C ILE A 299 -0.71 13.36 9.37
N ASP A 300 -1.83 13.64 10.04
CA ASP A 300 -2.26 15.01 10.37
C ASP A 300 -1.29 15.71 11.33
N GLU A 301 -0.67 14.97 12.25
CA GLU A 301 0.37 15.45 13.16
C GLU A 301 1.76 15.58 12.50
N GLY A 302 1.91 15.20 11.22
CA GLY A 302 3.19 15.26 10.49
C GLY A 302 4.23 14.23 10.95
N LEU A 303 3.80 13.16 11.60
CA LEU A 303 4.66 12.09 12.13
C LEU A 303 4.90 10.95 11.15
N ILE A 304 4.11 10.88 10.08
CA ILE A 304 4.34 10.00 8.92
C ILE A 304 4.66 10.88 7.72
N ALA A 305 5.88 10.74 7.20
CA ALA A 305 6.32 11.40 5.97
C ALA A 305 6.19 10.46 4.76
N SER A 306 5.92 11.03 3.59
CA SER A 306 6.00 10.31 2.32
C SER A 306 7.43 9.88 2.00
N HIS A 307 7.58 8.81 1.24
CA HIS A 307 8.87 8.48 0.60
C HIS A 307 9.24 9.58 -0.42
N PRO A 308 10.55 9.82 -0.71
CA PRO A 308 10.93 10.69 -1.81
C PRO A 308 10.24 10.26 -3.10
N LEU A 309 9.85 11.22 -3.93
CA LEU A 309 9.07 10.97 -5.13
C LEU A 309 9.70 11.59 -6.37
N GLU A 310 9.45 10.96 -7.51
CA GLU A 310 9.78 11.47 -8.83
C GLU A 310 8.48 11.66 -9.62
N LYS A 311 8.13 12.92 -9.88
CA LYS A 311 6.98 13.26 -10.71
C LYS A 311 7.33 13.03 -12.18
N ARG A 312 6.46 12.33 -12.89
CA ARG A 312 6.57 12.09 -14.33
C ARG A 312 5.35 12.61 -15.08
N ASN A 313 5.59 13.01 -16.32
CA ASN A 313 4.58 13.50 -17.26
C ASN A 313 4.08 12.36 -18.16
N GLY A 314 3.06 12.64 -18.97
CA GLY A 314 2.50 11.69 -19.95
C GLY A 314 1.26 10.94 -19.46
N GLY A 315 0.78 11.25 -18.25
CA GLY A 315 -0.46 10.71 -17.71
C GLY A 315 -0.49 9.18 -17.66
N LEU A 316 -1.68 8.62 -17.84
CA LEU A 316 -1.90 7.18 -17.74
C LEU A 316 -1.11 6.37 -18.78
N SER A 317 -0.85 6.96 -19.96
CA SER A 317 -0.11 6.33 -21.06
C SER A 317 1.38 6.11 -20.74
N ALA A 318 1.95 6.86 -19.80
CA ALA A 318 3.35 6.74 -19.38
C ALA A 318 3.57 5.81 -18.18
N VAL A 319 2.49 5.35 -17.54
CA VAL A 319 2.56 4.41 -16.40
C VAL A 319 3.19 3.05 -16.76
N PRO A 320 2.89 2.42 -17.92
CA PRO A 320 3.47 1.12 -18.27
C PRO A 320 5.00 1.10 -18.31
N GLU A 321 5.62 2.17 -18.84
CA GLU A 321 7.08 2.29 -18.85
C GLU A 321 7.64 2.38 -17.43
N GLY A 322 7.02 3.19 -16.56
CA GLY A 322 7.41 3.28 -15.16
C GLY A 322 7.26 1.96 -14.40
N MET A 323 6.23 1.17 -14.71
CA MET A 323 6.03 -0.16 -14.14
C MET A 323 7.21 -1.08 -14.49
N GLU A 324 7.66 -1.03 -15.74
CA GLU A 324 8.79 -1.83 -16.22
C GLU A 324 10.12 -1.39 -15.57
N GLU A 325 10.36 -0.09 -15.40
CA GLU A 325 11.54 0.42 -14.70
C GLU A 325 11.59 0.00 -13.22
N VAL A 326 10.44 0.04 -12.53
CA VAL A 326 10.31 -0.46 -11.16
C VAL A 326 10.57 -1.96 -11.12
N ARG A 327 9.98 -2.73 -12.03
CA ARG A 327 10.19 -4.19 -12.13
C ARG A 327 11.66 -4.56 -12.37
N ARG A 328 12.38 -3.77 -13.17
CA ARG A 328 13.82 -3.94 -13.44
C ARG A 328 14.74 -3.42 -12.33
N GLY A 329 14.20 -2.87 -11.23
CA GLY A 329 14.99 -2.34 -10.13
C GLY A 329 15.78 -1.08 -10.48
N GLN A 330 15.34 -0.33 -11.50
CA GLN A 330 16.00 0.90 -11.95
C GLN A 330 15.66 2.10 -11.08
N ILE A 331 14.53 2.04 -10.37
CA ILE A 331 14.09 3.07 -9.42
C ILE A 331 14.62 2.75 -8.03
N LYS A 332 15.42 3.67 -7.46
CA LYS A 332 16.08 3.49 -6.16
C LYS A 332 15.78 4.66 -5.23
N GLY A 333 15.34 4.36 -4.00
CA GLY A 333 15.15 5.34 -2.93
C GLY A 333 14.11 6.42 -3.23
N LYS A 334 13.18 6.13 -4.14
CA LYS A 334 12.08 7.03 -4.52
C LYS A 334 10.90 6.26 -5.09
N LYS A 335 9.74 6.91 -5.14
CA LYS A 335 8.51 6.39 -5.75
C LYS A 335 8.16 7.18 -7.00
N LEU A 336 7.74 6.49 -8.08
CA LEU A 336 7.25 7.16 -9.28
C LEU A 336 5.81 7.61 -9.07
N VAL A 337 5.49 8.83 -9.49
CA VAL A 337 4.14 9.39 -9.43
C VAL A 337 3.79 10.11 -10.72
N TYR A 338 2.55 9.93 -11.16
CA TYR A 338 2.02 10.48 -12.40
C TYR A 338 0.75 11.28 -12.09
N THR A 339 0.69 12.52 -12.55
CA THR A 339 -0.58 13.24 -12.65
C THR A 339 -1.32 12.69 -13.86
N ILE A 340 -2.50 12.11 -13.65
CA ILE A 340 -3.29 11.49 -14.73
C ILE A 340 -4.54 12.29 -15.10
N LEU A 341 -4.91 13.26 -14.27
CA LEU A 341 -6.04 14.13 -14.55
C LEU A 341 -5.65 15.18 -15.60
N ASP A 342 -6.38 15.21 -16.72
CA ASP A 342 -6.07 16.07 -17.87
C ASP A 342 -6.41 17.57 -17.64
N SER A 343 -7.19 17.90 -16.61
CA SER A 343 -7.61 19.27 -16.27
C SER A 343 -7.78 19.44 -14.75
N GLU A 344 -7.58 20.65 -14.22
CA GLU A 344 -7.73 20.93 -12.78
C GLU A 344 -9.05 20.36 -12.22
N PRO A 345 -9.03 19.73 -11.03
CA PRO A 345 -10.25 19.24 -10.41
C PRO A 345 -11.22 20.42 -10.24
N ILE A 346 -12.45 20.23 -10.71
CA ILE A 346 -13.50 21.25 -10.65
C ILE A 346 -13.58 21.75 -9.21
N ALA A 347 -13.35 23.05 -9.01
CA ALA A 347 -13.45 23.67 -7.70
C ALA A 347 -14.87 23.42 -7.16
N VAL A 348 -14.96 22.69 -6.05
CA VAL A 348 -16.21 22.55 -5.32
C VAL A 348 -16.44 23.89 -4.63
N SER A 349 -17.39 24.67 -5.15
CA SER A 349 -17.85 25.90 -4.51
C SER A 349 -18.34 25.57 -3.10
N ALA A 350 -17.83 26.27 -2.09
CA ALA A 350 -18.12 26.06 -0.67
C ALA A 350 -19.62 26.17 -0.33
#